data_AF-A0A2M9L3T9-F1
#
_entry.id   AF-A0A2M9L3T9-F1
#
_cell.length_a   1.000
_cell.length_b   1.000
_cell.length_c   1.000
_cell.angle_alpha   90.00
_cell.angle_beta   90.00
_cell.angle_gamma   90.00
#
_symmetry.space_group_name_H-M   'P 1'
#
loop_
_entity.id
_entity.type
_entity.pdbx_description
1 polymer ?
#
loop_
_entity_poly.entity_id
_entity_poly.type
_entity_poly.pdbx_seq_one_letter_code
_entity_poly.pdbx_strand_id
1 'polypeptide(L)'
;MRMRQLGRTGIDVSAYCLGTMMFGPNGNPDHDACTRIVHRALDAGINFIDTADVYGYSETERILGRALSGRREDVVLATKFNGPMGESPLHRGSSRRWIMKAVEGSLRRLNTDYLDLYQIHHPDPHTDIEETLSALTDLVRSGKVRAIGSSNLPASDIVQAHWVSERRGLHRLRTEQPTYSILNRVIEREILPVARRFGMGVLVWSPLAMGLLTGRHRKDEAPRSNARMHWVPGHLTDPRKLDAVDYPSTRPRKPRR
;
A
#
# COMPACT_ATOMS: atom_id res chain seq x y z
N MET A 1 16.24 9.06 -10.68
CA MET A 1 15.58 8.37 -9.56
C MET A 1 16.50 7.28 -9.00
N ARG A 2 16.53 7.02 -7.69
CA ARG A 2 17.26 5.85 -7.13
C ARG A 2 16.38 4.61 -7.21
N MET A 3 16.92 3.51 -7.74
CA MET A 3 16.23 2.22 -7.81
C MET A 3 16.60 1.32 -6.63
N ARG A 4 15.71 0.38 -6.30
CA ARG A 4 15.87 -0.66 -5.29
C ARG A 4 15.20 -1.95 -5.78
N GLN A 5 15.80 -3.08 -5.49
CA GLN A 5 15.15 -4.38 -5.67
C GLN A 5 13.98 -4.52 -4.68
N LEU A 6 12.83 -4.97 -5.19
CA LEU A 6 11.64 -5.26 -4.40
C LEU A 6 11.83 -6.59 -3.66
N GLY A 7 12.51 -6.54 -2.51
CA GLY A 7 12.93 -7.75 -1.80
C GLY A 7 13.87 -8.60 -2.65
N ARG A 8 13.61 -9.90 -2.72
CA ARG A 8 14.34 -10.87 -3.58
C ARG A 8 13.53 -11.32 -4.80
N THR A 9 12.70 -10.43 -5.37
CA THR A 9 11.87 -10.75 -6.54
C THR A 9 12.60 -10.61 -7.87
N GLY A 10 13.70 -9.85 -7.94
CA GLY A 10 14.32 -9.46 -9.21
C GLY A 10 13.74 -8.17 -9.79
N ILE A 11 12.59 -7.70 -9.29
CA ILE A 11 11.89 -6.50 -9.81
C ILE A 11 12.54 -5.24 -9.22
N ASP A 12 12.98 -4.32 -10.08
CA ASP A 12 13.50 -3.02 -9.67
C ASP A 12 12.39 -1.96 -9.58
N VAL A 13 12.29 -1.34 -8.41
CA VAL A 13 11.34 -0.27 -8.11
C VAL A 13 12.05 1.02 -7.73
N SER A 14 11.43 2.16 -8.03
CA SER A 14 11.87 3.46 -7.55
C SER A 14 11.82 3.50 -6.02
N ALA A 15 12.78 4.21 -5.40
CA ALA A 15 12.85 4.35 -3.94
C ALA A 15 11.61 5.04 -3.33
N TYR A 16 10.84 5.75 -4.15
CA TYR A 16 9.52 6.29 -3.81
C TYR A 16 8.45 5.56 -4.62
N CYS A 17 7.31 5.31 -3.98
CA CYS A 17 6.11 4.74 -4.59
C CYS A 17 5.00 5.80 -4.60
N LEU A 18 4.26 5.93 -5.70
CA LEU A 18 3.06 6.75 -5.76
C LEU A 18 1.87 5.94 -5.22
N GLY A 19 1.48 6.23 -3.98
CA GLY A 19 0.23 5.72 -3.41
C GLY A 19 -0.98 6.54 -3.86
N THR A 20 -2.07 5.88 -4.24
CA THR A 20 -3.20 6.52 -4.94
C THR A 20 -4.52 6.55 -4.17
N MET A 21 -4.50 6.23 -2.87
CA MET A 21 -5.69 6.20 -2.00
C MET A 21 -6.55 7.47 -2.07
N MET A 22 -5.95 8.61 -2.38
CA MET A 22 -6.62 9.92 -2.45
C MET A 22 -7.19 10.26 -3.82
N PHE A 23 -7.08 9.39 -4.82
CA PHE A 23 -7.68 9.62 -6.14
C PHE A 23 -9.16 9.23 -6.12
N GLY A 24 -10.00 10.01 -6.80
CA GLY A 24 -11.45 9.84 -6.77
C GLY A 24 -12.09 10.43 -5.50
N PRO A 25 -13.23 9.88 -5.05
CA PRO A 25 -14.15 10.54 -4.12
C PRO A 25 -13.56 10.79 -2.73
N ASN A 26 -12.53 10.03 -2.35
CA ASN A 26 -11.88 10.18 -1.04
C ASN A 26 -10.99 11.44 -0.96
N GLY A 27 -10.53 12.01 -2.08
CA GLY A 27 -9.61 13.14 -2.01
C GLY A 27 -9.68 14.09 -3.18
N ASN A 28 -9.40 13.59 -4.37
CA ASN A 28 -9.39 14.37 -5.59
C ASN A 28 -10.31 13.71 -6.65
N PRO A 29 -11.56 14.20 -6.79
CA PRO A 29 -12.51 13.64 -7.75
C PRO A 29 -12.21 14.05 -9.19
N ASP A 30 -11.29 15.00 -9.43
CA ASP A 30 -10.87 15.36 -10.79
C ASP A 30 -9.93 14.28 -11.36
N HIS A 31 -10.47 13.47 -12.29
CA HIS A 31 -9.76 12.37 -12.93
C HIS A 31 -8.58 12.87 -13.78
N ASP A 32 -8.71 14.01 -14.44
CA ASP A 32 -7.64 14.58 -15.26
C ASP A 32 -6.51 15.11 -14.38
N ALA A 33 -6.83 15.70 -13.23
CA ALA A 33 -5.82 16.06 -12.23
C ALA A 33 -5.08 14.83 -11.70
N CYS A 34 -5.80 13.73 -11.42
CA CYS A 34 -5.16 12.48 -10.99
C CYS A 34 -4.24 11.92 -12.09
N THR A 35 -4.68 11.92 -13.35
CA THR A 35 -3.85 11.52 -14.50
C THR A 35 -2.59 12.38 -14.62
N ARG A 36 -2.70 13.71 -14.49
CA ARG A 36 -1.55 14.62 -14.49
C ARG A 36 -0.57 14.30 -13.35
N ILE A 37 -1.06 13.92 -12.16
CA ILE A 37 -0.20 13.51 -11.03
C ILE A 37 0.55 12.23 -11.38
N VAL A 38 -0.12 11.23 -11.96
CA VAL A 38 0.50 9.98 -12.40
C VAL A 38 1.61 10.27 -13.40
N HIS A 39 1.31 10.98 -14.49
CA HIS A 39 2.31 11.32 -15.49
C HIS A 39 3.48 12.10 -14.90
N ARG A 40 3.22 13.10 -14.05
CA ARG A 40 4.29 13.85 -13.39
C ARG A 40 5.19 12.97 -12.53
N ALA A 41 4.65 11.97 -11.84
CA ALA A 41 5.43 11.01 -11.07
C ALA A 41 6.31 10.14 -11.98
N LEU A 42 5.74 9.60 -13.05
CA LEU A 42 6.45 8.79 -14.04
C LEU A 42 7.58 9.59 -14.70
N ASP A 43 7.30 10.84 -15.09
CA ASP A 43 8.29 11.73 -15.73
C ASP A 43 9.41 12.13 -14.75
N ALA A 44 9.16 12.09 -13.43
CA ALA A 44 10.19 12.25 -12.40
C ALA A 44 11.00 10.95 -12.15
N GLY A 45 10.69 9.87 -12.87
CA GLY A 45 11.34 8.57 -12.79
C GLY A 45 10.79 7.63 -11.71
N ILE A 46 9.62 7.92 -11.12
CA ILE A 46 8.90 6.95 -10.28
C ILE A 46 8.33 5.87 -11.21
N ASN A 47 8.63 4.60 -10.98
CA ASN A 47 8.02 3.49 -11.73
C ASN A 47 7.09 2.64 -10.87
N PHE A 48 6.98 2.93 -9.57
CA PHE A 48 6.21 2.11 -8.63
C PHE A 48 4.91 2.81 -8.23
N ILE A 49 3.77 2.20 -8.52
CA ILE A 49 2.44 2.72 -8.21
C ILE A 49 1.66 1.71 -7.36
N ASP A 50 1.04 2.18 -6.28
CA ASP A 50 0.26 1.38 -5.35
C ASP A 50 -1.20 1.87 -5.25
N THR A 51 -2.14 0.95 -5.42
CA THR A 51 -3.59 1.16 -5.30
C THR A 51 -4.26 0.01 -4.52
N ALA A 52 -5.58 -0.03 -4.44
CA ALA A 52 -6.35 -1.16 -3.94
C ALA A 52 -7.74 -1.19 -4.58
N ASP A 53 -8.37 -2.36 -4.62
CA ASP A 53 -9.74 -2.54 -5.11
C ASP A 53 -10.77 -1.66 -4.36
N VAL A 54 -10.59 -1.50 -3.05
CA VAL A 54 -11.49 -0.73 -2.17
C VAL A 54 -11.30 0.79 -2.26
N TYR A 55 -10.19 1.28 -2.84
CA TYR A 55 -9.92 2.72 -2.88
C TYR A 55 -10.92 3.47 -3.77
N GLY A 56 -11.65 4.41 -3.15
CA GLY A 56 -12.72 5.15 -3.81
C GLY A 56 -13.78 4.24 -4.43
N TYR A 57 -14.16 3.14 -3.77
CA TYR A 57 -15.11 2.16 -4.32
C TYR A 57 -14.70 1.65 -5.71
N SER A 58 -13.41 1.32 -5.85
CA SER A 58 -12.74 0.93 -7.10
C SER A 58 -12.59 2.01 -8.17
N GLU A 59 -12.98 3.26 -7.91
CA GLU A 59 -12.79 4.36 -8.86
C GLU A 59 -11.30 4.66 -9.09
N THR A 60 -10.48 4.51 -8.05
CA THR A 60 -9.02 4.71 -8.14
C THR A 60 -8.37 3.83 -9.20
N GLU A 61 -8.74 2.54 -9.26
CA GLU A 61 -8.21 1.62 -10.27
C GLU A 61 -8.65 2.01 -11.69
N ARG A 62 -9.87 2.54 -11.87
CA ARG A 62 -10.33 3.03 -13.19
C ARG A 62 -9.58 4.28 -13.64
N ILE A 63 -9.28 5.19 -12.71
CA ILE A 63 -8.45 6.37 -12.98
C ILE A 63 -7.06 5.92 -13.43
N LEU A 64 -6.46 4.97 -12.71
CA LEU A 64 -5.14 4.42 -13.07
C LEU A 64 -5.14 3.68 -14.40
N GLY A 65 -6.18 2.88 -14.70
CA GLY A 65 -6.27 2.18 -15.99
C GLY A 65 -6.26 3.13 -17.18
N ARG A 66 -6.90 4.31 -17.05
CA ARG A 66 -6.80 5.38 -18.07
C ARG A 66 -5.43 6.06 -18.06
N ALA A 67 -4.92 6.43 -16.89
CA ALA A 67 -3.66 7.16 -16.75
C ALA A 67 -2.42 6.35 -17.17
N LEU A 68 -2.51 5.02 -17.22
CA LEU A 68 -1.42 4.12 -17.60
C LEU A 68 -1.53 3.61 -19.05
N SER A 69 -2.56 4.02 -19.79
CA SER A 69 -2.70 3.63 -21.20
C SER A 69 -1.46 4.06 -22.00
N GLY A 70 -0.86 3.10 -22.72
CA GLY A 70 0.38 3.32 -23.47
C GLY A 70 1.67 3.41 -22.65
N ARG A 71 1.60 3.30 -21.31
CA ARG A 71 2.77 3.35 -20.39
C ARG A 71 2.81 2.19 -19.39
N ARG A 72 1.95 1.19 -19.55
CA ARG A 72 1.79 0.08 -18.59
C ARG A 72 3.07 -0.70 -18.35
N GLU A 73 3.87 -0.92 -19.38
CA GLU A 73 5.11 -1.73 -19.31
C GLU A 73 6.23 -1.02 -18.54
N ASP A 74 6.18 0.31 -18.43
CA ASP A 74 7.17 1.11 -17.69
C ASP A 74 6.90 1.17 -16.19
N VAL A 75 5.84 0.50 -15.71
CA VAL A 75 5.33 0.63 -14.35
C VAL A 75 5.28 -0.72 -13.65
N VAL A 76 5.80 -0.74 -12.42
CA VAL A 76 5.50 -1.78 -11.44
C VAL A 76 4.19 -1.39 -10.76
N LEU A 77 3.11 -2.12 -11.05
CA LEU A 77 1.78 -1.83 -10.55
C LEU A 77 1.39 -2.80 -9.43
N ALA A 78 1.21 -2.24 -8.24
CA ALA A 78 0.70 -2.94 -7.06
C ALA A 78 -0.78 -2.63 -6.82
N THR A 79 -1.58 -3.67 -6.58
CA THR A 79 -2.94 -3.52 -6.03
C THR A 79 -3.17 -4.49 -4.88
N LYS A 80 -4.29 -4.32 -4.18
CA LYS A 80 -4.65 -5.08 -2.99
C LYS A 80 -6.10 -5.55 -3.08
N PHE A 81 -6.39 -6.59 -2.31
CA PHE A 81 -7.70 -7.17 -2.17
C PHE A 81 -8.02 -7.50 -0.72
N ASN A 82 -9.26 -7.94 -0.49
CA ASN A 82 -9.85 -8.43 0.76
C ASN A 82 -10.62 -7.41 1.60
N GLY A 83 -10.53 -6.13 1.24
CA GLY A 83 -11.40 -5.10 1.79
C GLY A 83 -12.88 -5.40 1.47
N PRO A 84 -13.82 -4.88 2.29
CA PRO A 84 -15.24 -5.03 2.01
C PRO A 84 -15.63 -4.21 0.77
N MET A 85 -16.11 -4.91 -0.27
CA MET A 85 -16.54 -4.32 -1.55
C MET A 85 -18.07 -4.18 -1.66
N GLY A 86 -18.77 -4.31 -0.54
CA GLY A 86 -20.23 -4.20 -0.42
C GLY A 86 -20.71 -4.82 0.89
N GLU A 87 -22.02 -4.85 1.11
CA GLU A 87 -22.62 -5.39 2.34
C GLU A 87 -22.56 -6.92 2.42
N SER A 88 -22.48 -7.58 1.26
CA SER A 88 -22.48 -9.04 1.22
C SER A 88 -21.18 -9.61 1.81
N PRO A 89 -21.25 -10.61 2.71
CA PRO A 89 -20.07 -11.32 3.20
C PRO A 89 -19.33 -12.06 2.08
N LEU A 90 -19.98 -12.24 0.93
CA LEU A 90 -19.42 -12.85 -0.26
C LEU A 90 -18.45 -11.93 -1.02
N HIS A 91 -18.38 -10.64 -0.66
CA HIS A 91 -17.63 -9.61 -1.37
C HIS A 91 -16.47 -9.02 -0.54
N ARG A 92 -15.73 -9.90 0.16
CA ARG A 92 -14.61 -9.53 1.04
C ARG A 92 -13.74 -10.75 1.40
N GLY A 93 -12.66 -10.50 2.14
CA GLY A 93 -11.84 -11.54 2.79
C GLY A 93 -10.83 -12.20 1.87
N SER A 94 -10.12 -13.20 2.38
CA SER A 94 -8.98 -13.83 1.71
C SER A 94 -9.28 -15.23 1.19
N SER A 95 -10.55 -15.63 1.13
CA SER A 95 -10.96 -16.91 0.52
C SER A 95 -10.58 -16.97 -0.96
N ARG A 96 -10.24 -18.17 -1.46
CA ARG A 96 -10.02 -18.40 -2.90
C ARG A 96 -11.14 -17.86 -3.76
N ARG A 97 -12.39 -18.11 -3.37
CA ARG A 97 -13.59 -17.62 -4.08
C ARG A 97 -13.54 -16.11 -4.30
N TRP A 98 -13.20 -15.33 -3.27
CA TRP A 98 -13.12 -13.89 -3.40
C TRP A 98 -11.86 -13.45 -4.15
N ILE A 99 -10.69 -14.02 -3.84
CA ILE A 99 -9.41 -13.69 -4.50
C ILE A 99 -9.53 -13.78 -6.02
N MET A 100 -10.08 -14.90 -6.51
CA MET A 100 -10.23 -15.14 -7.95
C MET A 100 -11.24 -14.17 -8.59
N LYS A 101 -12.25 -13.71 -7.86
CA LYS A 101 -13.21 -12.70 -8.36
C LYS A 101 -12.62 -11.28 -8.31
N ALA A 102 -11.89 -10.95 -7.26
CA ALA A 102 -11.33 -9.63 -7.03
C ALA A 102 -10.24 -9.29 -8.06
N VAL A 103 -9.34 -10.24 -8.34
CA VAL A 103 -8.25 -10.03 -9.31
C VAL A 103 -8.78 -9.71 -10.72
N GLU A 104 -9.82 -10.43 -11.17
CA GLU A 104 -10.47 -10.16 -12.46
C GLU A 104 -11.11 -8.78 -12.50
N GLY A 105 -11.70 -8.34 -11.37
CA GLY A 105 -12.23 -6.99 -11.23
C GLY A 105 -11.14 -5.94 -11.37
N SER A 106 -10.02 -6.11 -10.68
CA SER A 106 -8.89 -5.19 -10.71
C SER A 106 -8.25 -5.13 -12.09
N LEU A 107 -7.97 -6.28 -12.74
CA LEU A 107 -7.39 -6.34 -14.09
C LEU A 107 -8.24 -5.57 -15.11
N ARG A 108 -9.57 -5.78 -15.09
CA ARG A 108 -10.50 -5.02 -15.97
C ARG A 108 -10.47 -3.52 -15.71
N ARG A 109 -10.48 -3.08 -14.44
CA ARG A 109 -10.48 -1.64 -14.11
C ARG A 109 -9.15 -0.97 -14.41
N LEU A 110 -8.05 -1.67 -14.17
CA LEU A 110 -6.69 -1.23 -14.46
C LEU A 110 -6.31 -1.37 -15.94
N ASN A 111 -7.18 -1.97 -16.76
CA ASN A 111 -6.99 -2.17 -18.20
C ASN A 111 -5.63 -2.84 -18.52
N THR A 112 -5.36 -3.96 -17.85
CA THR A 112 -4.11 -4.73 -17.97
C THR A 112 -4.39 -6.22 -17.75
N ASP A 113 -3.59 -7.10 -18.34
CA ASP A 113 -3.72 -8.56 -18.18
C ASP A 113 -2.90 -9.11 -17.01
N TYR A 114 -2.05 -8.28 -16.41
CA TYR A 114 -1.21 -8.67 -15.28
C TYR A 114 -1.03 -7.56 -14.24
N LEU A 115 -0.74 -7.99 -13.02
CA LEU A 115 -0.29 -7.20 -11.89
C LEU A 115 1.15 -7.57 -11.54
N ASP A 116 1.98 -6.58 -11.24
CA ASP A 116 3.36 -6.84 -10.79
C ASP A 116 3.38 -7.30 -9.34
N LEU A 117 2.52 -6.72 -8.51
CA LEU A 117 2.38 -7.08 -7.12
C LEU A 117 0.89 -7.13 -6.71
N TYR A 118 0.45 -8.25 -6.14
CA TYR A 118 -0.89 -8.41 -5.60
C TYR A 118 -0.83 -8.73 -4.11
N GLN A 119 -1.47 -7.90 -3.29
CA GLN A 119 -1.27 -7.93 -1.84
C GLN A 119 -2.56 -8.21 -1.05
N ILE A 120 -2.43 -9.03 -0.01
CA ILE A 120 -3.45 -9.17 1.04
C ILE A 120 -3.52 -7.82 1.78
N HIS A 121 -4.66 -7.11 1.75
CA HIS A 121 -4.73 -5.75 2.29
C HIS A 121 -4.76 -5.70 3.83
N HIS A 122 -5.43 -6.68 4.44
CA HIS A 122 -5.58 -6.82 5.90
C HIS A 122 -5.46 -8.29 6.36
N PRO A 123 -5.09 -8.55 7.63
CA PRO A 123 -5.24 -9.87 8.22
C PRO A 123 -6.69 -10.37 8.10
N ASP A 124 -6.86 -11.66 7.80
CA ASP A 124 -8.17 -12.32 7.75
C ASP A 124 -8.15 -13.57 8.63
N PRO A 125 -8.70 -13.51 9.86
CA PRO A 125 -8.70 -14.65 10.77
C PRO A 125 -9.70 -15.74 10.37
N HIS A 126 -10.56 -15.51 9.38
CA HIS A 126 -11.59 -16.46 8.97
C HIS A 126 -11.15 -17.39 7.84
N THR A 127 -10.07 -17.07 7.15
CA THR A 127 -9.53 -17.88 6.06
C THR A 127 -8.17 -18.44 6.45
N ASP A 128 -7.98 -19.75 6.31
CA ASP A 128 -6.65 -20.35 6.49
C ASP A 128 -5.65 -19.73 5.50
N ILE A 129 -4.45 -19.44 5.98
CA ILE A 129 -3.38 -18.91 5.16
C ILE A 129 -2.99 -19.88 4.04
N GLU A 130 -3.13 -21.21 4.23
CA GLU A 130 -2.89 -22.20 3.17
C GLU A 130 -3.84 -22.00 1.98
N GLU A 131 -5.14 -21.77 2.24
CA GLU A 131 -6.16 -21.51 1.21
C GLU A 131 -5.85 -20.21 0.44
N THR A 132 -5.47 -19.17 1.18
CA THR A 132 -5.07 -17.87 0.61
C THR A 132 -3.84 -18.01 -0.28
N LEU A 133 -2.78 -18.65 0.22
CA LEU A 133 -1.53 -18.86 -0.52
C LEU A 133 -1.71 -19.77 -1.73
N SER A 134 -2.59 -20.77 -1.63
CA SER A 134 -2.95 -21.65 -2.76
C SER A 134 -3.58 -20.85 -3.90
N ALA A 135 -4.58 -20.00 -3.60
CA ALA A 135 -5.20 -19.13 -4.60
C ALA A 135 -4.19 -18.16 -5.24
N LEU A 136 -3.36 -17.50 -4.42
CA LEU A 136 -2.33 -16.60 -4.89
C LEU A 136 -1.26 -17.32 -5.75
N THR A 137 -0.91 -18.55 -5.39
CA THR A 137 0.03 -19.38 -6.16
C THR A 137 -0.51 -19.66 -7.56
N ASP A 138 -1.79 -19.98 -7.70
CA ASP A 138 -2.41 -20.21 -9.01
C ASP A 138 -2.46 -18.93 -9.86
N LEU A 139 -2.67 -17.76 -9.24
CA LEU A 139 -2.61 -16.48 -9.94
C LEU A 139 -1.21 -16.16 -10.45
N VAL A 140 -0.16 -16.54 -9.71
CA VAL A 140 1.22 -16.42 -10.19
C VAL A 140 1.47 -17.39 -11.35
N ARG A 141 1.09 -18.66 -11.21
CA ARG A 141 1.27 -19.69 -12.25
C ARG A 141 0.53 -19.36 -13.55
N SER A 142 -0.66 -18.76 -13.44
CA SER A 142 -1.44 -18.33 -14.62
C SER A 142 -0.89 -17.08 -15.31
N GLY A 143 0.10 -16.40 -14.73
CA GLY A 143 0.68 -15.18 -15.31
C GLY A 143 -0.20 -13.94 -15.11
N LYS A 144 -1.21 -13.98 -14.25
CA LYS A 144 -2.00 -12.78 -13.88
C LYS A 144 -1.30 -11.92 -12.82
N VAL A 145 -0.42 -12.53 -12.03
CA VAL A 145 0.34 -11.86 -10.98
C VAL A 145 1.82 -12.24 -11.09
N ARG A 146 2.75 -11.29 -10.90
CA ARG A 146 4.20 -11.57 -10.93
C ARG A 146 4.75 -11.88 -9.53
N ALA A 147 4.39 -11.07 -8.54
CA ALA A 147 4.74 -11.27 -7.14
C ALA A 147 3.53 -11.09 -6.22
N ILE A 148 3.57 -11.73 -5.06
CA ILE A 148 2.51 -11.65 -4.05
C ILE A 148 3.07 -11.06 -2.76
N GLY A 149 2.23 -10.37 -2.01
CA GLY A 149 2.62 -9.72 -0.77
C GLY A 149 1.47 -9.58 0.21
N SER A 150 1.74 -8.85 1.29
CA SER A 150 0.78 -8.60 2.35
C SER A 150 0.92 -7.18 2.89
N SER A 151 -0.07 -6.77 3.66
CA SER A 151 -0.16 -5.46 4.28
C SER A 151 -0.76 -5.59 5.67
N ASN A 152 -0.05 -5.02 6.65
CA ASN A 152 -0.41 -5.03 8.06
C ASN A 152 -0.54 -6.44 8.67
N LEU A 153 0.19 -7.44 8.17
CA LEU A 153 0.22 -8.74 8.81
C LEU A 153 1.07 -8.70 10.10
N PRO A 154 0.62 -9.36 11.18
CA PRO A 154 1.49 -9.66 12.32
C PRO A 154 2.74 -10.44 11.90
N ALA A 155 3.84 -10.26 12.63
CA ALA A 155 5.08 -10.97 12.37
C ALA A 155 4.91 -12.50 12.44
N SER A 156 4.08 -12.99 13.37
CA SER A 156 3.69 -14.39 13.50
C SER A 156 3.07 -14.94 12.22
N ASP A 157 2.17 -14.18 11.60
CA ASP A 157 1.40 -14.61 10.44
C ASP A 157 2.29 -14.63 9.20
N ILE A 158 3.24 -13.69 9.08
CA ILE A 158 4.27 -13.71 8.04
C ILE A 158 5.14 -14.98 8.17
N VAL A 159 5.60 -15.29 9.38
CA VAL A 159 6.39 -16.50 9.65
C VAL A 159 5.59 -17.76 9.30
N GLN A 160 4.33 -17.83 9.73
CA GLN A 160 3.43 -18.94 9.44
C GLN A 160 3.21 -19.09 7.93
N ALA A 161 2.95 -18.00 7.20
CA ALA A 161 2.77 -18.01 5.75
C ALA A 161 4.01 -18.56 5.02
N HIS A 162 5.21 -18.17 5.45
CA HIS A 162 6.45 -18.70 4.90
C HIS A 162 6.62 -20.20 5.16
N TRP A 163 6.29 -20.66 6.37
CA TRP A 163 6.38 -22.08 6.72
C TRP A 163 5.38 -22.94 5.95
N VAL A 164 4.13 -22.48 5.83
CA VAL A 164 3.10 -23.14 5.01
C VAL A 164 3.54 -23.19 3.55
N SER A 165 4.08 -22.09 3.01
CA SER A 165 4.59 -22.06 1.64
C SER A 165 5.70 -23.09 1.40
N GLU A 166 6.66 -23.19 2.33
CA GLU A 166 7.73 -24.19 2.27
C GLU A 166 7.19 -25.61 2.31
N ARG A 167 6.31 -25.91 3.27
CA ARG A 167 5.77 -27.25 3.49
C ARG A 167 4.88 -27.72 2.34
N ARG A 168 4.16 -26.81 1.69
CA ARG A 168 3.16 -27.12 0.66
C ARG A 168 3.63 -26.84 -0.77
N GLY A 169 4.84 -26.30 -0.94
CA GLY A 169 5.35 -25.92 -2.26
C GLY A 169 4.56 -24.77 -2.91
N LEU A 170 4.10 -23.81 -2.11
CA LEU A 170 3.35 -22.64 -2.56
C LEU A 170 4.28 -21.41 -2.72
N HIS A 171 3.81 -20.40 -3.46
CA HIS A 171 4.52 -19.13 -3.57
C HIS A 171 4.58 -18.42 -2.21
N ARG A 172 5.76 -17.90 -1.87
CA ARG A 172 5.98 -17.11 -0.65
C ARG A 172 5.57 -15.66 -0.84
N LEU A 173 5.13 -15.03 0.25
CA LEU A 173 4.97 -13.58 0.31
C LEU A 173 6.34 -12.91 0.10
N ARG A 174 6.39 -11.93 -0.79
CA ARG A 174 7.62 -11.23 -1.19
C ARG A 174 7.72 -9.83 -0.65
N THR A 175 6.60 -9.27 -0.21
CA THR A 175 6.55 -7.93 0.34
C THR A 175 5.63 -7.86 1.55
N GLU A 176 5.92 -6.91 2.43
CA GLU A 176 5.02 -6.45 3.49
C GLU A 176 4.84 -4.94 3.36
N GLN A 177 3.61 -4.46 3.49
CA GLN A 177 3.27 -3.04 3.41
C GLN A 177 2.78 -2.51 4.78
N PRO A 178 3.69 -2.13 5.70
CA PRO A 178 3.32 -1.65 7.03
C PRO A 178 3.23 -0.12 7.11
N THR A 179 2.56 0.39 8.14
CA THR A 179 2.73 1.79 8.56
C THR A 179 4.12 1.98 9.16
N TYR A 180 4.81 3.04 8.75
CA TYR A 180 6.07 3.41 9.38
C TYR A 180 6.36 4.89 9.22
N SER A 181 6.67 5.55 10.32
CA SER A 181 7.09 6.95 10.34
C SER A 181 7.92 7.22 11.58
N ILE A 182 8.48 8.42 11.72
CA ILE A 182 9.18 8.78 12.97
C ILE A 182 8.27 8.69 14.21
N LEU A 183 6.94 8.82 14.04
CA LEU A 183 5.94 8.72 15.12
C LEU A 183 5.41 7.31 15.34
N ASN A 184 5.57 6.41 14.36
CA ASN A 184 5.12 5.03 14.46
C ASN A 184 6.24 4.10 13.99
N ARG A 185 7.00 3.60 14.96
CA ARG A 185 8.19 2.77 14.78
C ARG A 185 8.01 1.33 15.25
N VAL A 186 6.76 0.91 15.52
CA VAL A 186 6.44 -0.40 16.11
C VAL A 186 7.01 -1.56 15.28
N ILE A 187 7.04 -1.41 13.96
CA ILE A 187 7.49 -2.45 13.02
C ILE A 187 8.99 -2.77 13.14
N GLU A 188 9.79 -1.91 13.78
CA GLU A 188 11.23 -2.14 13.96
C GLU A 188 11.53 -3.36 14.84
N ARG A 189 10.62 -3.66 15.78
CA ARG A 189 10.82 -4.73 16.76
C ARG A 189 10.76 -6.11 16.12
N GLU A 190 9.82 -6.34 15.20
CA GLU A 190 9.51 -7.69 14.71
C GLU A 190 9.37 -7.77 13.20
N ILE A 191 8.61 -6.86 12.57
CA ILE A 191 8.33 -6.90 11.13
C ILE A 191 9.60 -6.66 10.30
N LEU A 192 10.42 -5.64 10.62
CA LEU A 192 11.65 -5.38 9.86
C LEU A 192 12.69 -6.52 9.99
N PRO A 193 12.95 -7.09 11.19
CA PRO A 193 13.77 -8.29 11.32
C PRO A 193 13.24 -9.48 10.53
N VAL A 194 11.93 -9.75 10.58
CA VAL A 194 11.30 -10.86 9.85
C VAL A 194 11.41 -10.65 8.33
N ALA A 195 11.07 -9.46 7.84
CA ALA A 195 11.19 -9.11 6.43
C ALA A 195 12.63 -9.28 5.95
N ARG A 196 13.63 -8.83 6.73
CA ARG A 196 15.05 -9.03 6.41
C ARG A 196 15.40 -10.52 6.37
N ARG A 197 14.98 -11.31 7.36
CA ARG A 197 15.26 -12.76 7.44
C ARG A 197 14.75 -13.51 6.22
N PHE A 198 13.55 -13.17 5.73
CA PHE A 198 12.95 -13.81 4.57
C PHE A 198 13.26 -13.11 3.23
N GLY A 199 14.04 -12.03 3.23
CA GLY A 199 14.38 -11.27 2.03
C GLY A 199 13.18 -10.59 1.38
N MET A 200 12.21 -10.15 2.18
CA MET A 200 11.02 -9.44 1.73
C MET A 200 11.31 -7.95 1.48
N GLY A 201 10.61 -7.36 0.52
CA GLY A 201 10.55 -5.91 0.35
C GLY A 201 9.60 -5.27 1.36
N VAL A 202 9.93 -4.08 1.87
CA VAL A 202 9.04 -3.33 2.77
C VAL A 202 8.57 -2.06 2.08
N LEU A 203 7.25 -1.94 1.91
CA LEU A 203 6.60 -0.79 1.29
C LEU A 203 5.97 0.05 2.40
N VAL A 204 6.58 1.17 2.74
CA VAL A 204 6.06 2.00 3.84
C VAL A 204 4.87 2.82 3.37
N TRP A 205 3.74 2.71 4.06
CA TRP A 205 2.61 3.63 3.91
C TRP A 205 2.50 4.59 5.11
N SER A 206 1.88 5.75 4.88
CA SER A 206 1.83 6.88 5.83
C SER A 206 3.19 7.33 6.39
N PRO A 207 4.25 7.51 5.57
CA PRO A 207 5.56 7.96 6.06
C PRO A 207 5.52 9.35 6.72
N LEU A 208 4.53 10.17 6.34
CA LEU A 208 4.29 11.50 6.91
C LEU A 208 3.15 11.51 7.94
N ALA A 209 2.77 10.35 8.48
CA ALA A 209 1.66 10.20 9.43
C ALA A 209 0.41 10.96 8.98
N MET A 210 -0.08 10.64 7.79
CA MET A 210 -1.27 11.28 7.19
C MET A 210 -1.18 12.82 7.11
N GLY A 211 0.02 13.36 6.93
CA GLY A 211 0.25 14.80 6.78
C GLY A 211 0.64 15.51 8.08
N LEU A 212 0.56 14.84 9.22
CA LEU A 212 0.94 15.38 10.52
C LEU A 212 2.41 15.84 10.55
N LEU A 213 3.31 15.09 9.90
CA LEU A 213 4.75 15.39 9.83
C LEU A 213 5.14 16.43 8.77
N THR A 214 4.17 17.14 8.17
CA THR A 214 4.45 18.19 7.18
C THR A 214 4.79 19.55 7.80
N GLY A 215 4.61 19.70 9.12
CA GLY A 215 4.75 20.97 9.83
C GLY A 215 3.60 21.96 9.61
N ARG A 216 2.51 21.53 8.94
CA ARG A 216 1.30 22.33 8.68
C ARG A 216 0.26 22.28 9.80
N HIS A 217 0.43 21.38 10.77
CA HIS A 217 -0.44 21.20 11.93
C HIS A 217 0.41 21.37 13.18
N ARG A 218 0.00 22.26 14.10
CA ARG A 218 0.71 22.62 15.34
C ARG A 218 -0.27 22.72 16.49
N LYS A 219 0.20 22.46 17.71
CA LYS A 219 -0.63 22.46 18.93
C LYS A 219 -1.39 23.78 19.17
N ASP A 220 -0.72 24.90 18.94
CA ASP A 220 -1.26 26.23 19.26
C ASP A 220 -1.95 26.91 18.06
N GLU A 221 -2.14 26.18 16.96
CA GLU A 221 -2.85 26.67 15.78
C GLU A 221 -4.23 26.02 15.67
N ALA A 222 -5.23 26.82 15.28
CA ALA A 222 -6.56 26.30 15.00
C ALA A 222 -6.48 25.17 13.95
N PRO A 223 -7.21 24.05 14.14
CA PRO A 223 -7.21 22.95 13.18
C PRO A 223 -7.57 23.46 11.79
N ARG A 224 -6.62 23.37 10.85
CA ARG A 224 -6.92 23.65 9.45
C ARG A 224 -7.92 22.63 8.96
N SER A 225 -9.07 23.09 8.47
CA SER A 225 -10.07 22.20 7.91
C SER A 225 -9.43 21.38 6.79
N ASN A 226 -9.48 20.06 6.93
CA ASN A 226 -8.95 19.16 5.92
C ASN A 226 -10.04 18.16 5.56
N ALA A 227 -10.82 18.51 4.53
CA ALA A 227 -11.88 17.66 3.98
C ALA A 227 -11.38 16.24 3.59
N ARG A 228 -10.06 16.10 3.36
CA ARG A 228 -9.39 14.86 2.96
C ARG A 228 -9.18 13.83 4.07
N MET A 229 -9.57 14.11 5.32
CA MET A 229 -9.32 13.22 6.46
C MET A 229 -10.56 12.93 7.30
N HIS A 230 -11.76 13.05 6.71
CA HIS A 230 -13.03 12.89 7.44
C HIS A 230 -13.25 11.47 8.01
N TRP A 231 -12.62 10.44 7.43
CA TRP A 231 -12.70 9.06 7.89
C TRP A 231 -11.71 8.71 9.02
N VAL A 232 -10.83 9.63 9.45
CA VAL A 232 -9.99 9.44 10.65
C VAL A 232 -10.16 10.63 11.61
N PRO A 233 -11.32 10.76 12.28
CA PRO A 233 -11.60 11.87 13.18
C PRO A 233 -10.52 12.01 14.26
N GLY A 234 -10.12 13.25 14.55
CA GLY A 234 -9.18 13.55 15.62
C GLY A 234 -7.71 13.25 15.32
N HIS A 235 -7.35 12.61 14.20
CA HIS A 235 -5.96 12.25 13.92
C HIS A 235 -5.00 13.46 13.89
N LEU A 236 -5.44 14.55 13.26
CA LEU A 236 -4.68 15.78 13.09
C LEU A 236 -4.83 16.75 14.28
N THR A 237 -5.67 16.41 15.26
CA THR A 237 -5.98 17.27 16.42
C THR A 237 -5.73 16.58 17.76
N ASP A 238 -5.20 15.36 17.77
CA ASP A 238 -4.84 14.62 18.97
C ASP A 238 -3.65 15.32 19.67
N PRO A 239 -3.83 15.89 20.88
CA PRO A 239 -2.79 16.64 21.56
C PRO A 239 -1.50 15.83 21.78
N ARG A 240 -1.60 14.51 22.03
CA ARG A 240 -0.42 13.66 22.26
C ARG A 240 0.43 13.54 21.00
N LYS A 241 -0.22 13.52 19.83
CA LYS A 241 0.47 13.44 18.53
C LYS A 241 1.04 14.79 18.13
N LEU A 242 0.32 15.88 18.39
CA LEU A 242 0.82 17.23 18.16
C LEU A 242 2.04 17.51 19.06
N ASP A 243 2.01 17.12 20.33
CA ASP A 243 3.15 17.21 21.24
C ASP A 243 4.37 16.43 20.72
N ALA A 244 4.16 15.22 20.17
CA ALA A 244 5.24 14.42 19.60
C ALA A 244 5.85 15.02 18.32
N VAL A 245 5.07 15.81 17.57
CA VAL A 245 5.52 16.50 16.35
C VAL A 245 6.19 17.83 16.67
N ASP A 246 5.68 18.53 17.68
CA ASP A 246 6.18 19.83 18.14
C ASP A 246 7.37 19.68 19.11
N TYR A 247 7.73 18.45 19.53
CA TYR A 247 8.86 18.20 20.41
C TYR A 247 10.15 18.82 19.81
N PRO A 248 10.81 19.74 20.54
CA PRO A 248 11.83 20.60 19.95
C PRO A 248 13.03 19.77 19.51
N SER A 249 13.44 19.92 18.24
CA SER A 249 14.84 19.78 17.92
C SER A 249 15.59 20.82 18.77
N THR A 250 16.23 20.41 19.85
CA THR A 250 16.96 21.26 20.80
C THR A 250 18.22 21.92 20.21
N ARG A 251 18.29 22.10 18.89
CA ARG A 251 19.29 22.98 18.29
C ARG A 251 18.66 24.37 18.10
N PRO A 252 19.16 25.40 18.82
CA PRO A 252 18.73 26.77 18.58
C PRO A 252 18.96 27.09 17.10
N ARG A 253 17.93 27.57 16.41
CA ARG A 253 18.08 28.18 15.09
C ARG A 253 19.03 29.36 15.26
N LYS A 254 20.25 29.26 14.72
CA LYS A 254 21.14 30.42 14.63
C LYS A 254 20.41 31.53 13.85
N PRO A 255 20.42 32.78 14.34
CA PRO A 255 19.86 33.89 13.59
C PRO A 255 20.58 33.99 12.25
N ARG A 256 19.80 34.08 11.17
CA ARG A 256 20.34 34.42 9.85
C ARG A 256 20.94 35.83 9.96
N ARG A 257 22.25 35.93 9.73
CA ARG A 257 22.90 37.21 9.37
C ARG A 257 22.69 37.47 7.90
#